data_AF-A0A932L8W7-F1
#
_entry.id   AF-A0A932L8W7-F1
#
_cell.length_a   1.000
_cell.length_b   1.000
_cell.length_c   1.000
_cell.angle_alpha   90.00
_cell.angle_beta   90.00
_cell.angle_gamma   90.00
#
_symmetry.space_group_name_H-M   'P 1'
#
loop_
_entity.id
_entity.type
_entity.pdbx_description
1 polymer ?
#
loop_
_entity_poly.entity_id
_entity_poly.type
_entity_poly.pdbx_seq_one_letter_code
_entity_poly.pdbx_strand_id
1 'polypeptide(L)'
;MFITGSSTTGNAVAGNLIGTNAGAAAIGNGLRGVEIGNGASNNRIGGAAAGEANVIAFNAGIGMGVTGATSTGNSIRGNAIHHNGGLGIDLAFDGVTANDPGDADAGPNGLQNFPVLSAGSILGNVLNVTGTFNGAASSQYTIEFFANAAADASGHGEGEVFLGARTVTTGADGNASIDEQFTGDFTNLTFITATVTDAAGNTLEFSEARQAVIAVGPVLIIDDSDPPGPTGAFGTTGDWATGGGPDIGRNDNVHLAFGESFLPTDIATWTFNLPGPGRYRVSATWYTNPDFTQMWSTAARFEVSDGPTALTTALVNTQLLPIDLDDAGSSWENLGQFDITGSTLRVRLLSALDDRYVIADAIRVEKIANLSPAGEIHVTMAGESGVNLPDGAGIASFGTTDFNEPVQRTFTISNQGTADLTLTLPVTVTGAVFTVVTQPALTMLAPGQSTTFVMEMSGATTGAQ
;
A
#
# COMPACT_ATOMS: atom_id res chain seq x y z
N MET A 1 -0.91 -33.68 4.35
CA MET A 1 -0.01 -34.12 3.26
C MET A 1 1.35 -34.44 3.86
N PHE A 2 2.04 -35.49 3.41
CA PHE A 2 3.35 -35.89 3.94
C PHE A 2 4.39 -35.97 2.82
N ILE A 3 5.56 -35.36 3.02
CA ILE A 3 6.74 -35.45 2.16
C ILE A 3 7.87 -36.02 3.03
N THR A 4 8.22 -37.29 2.82
CA THR A 4 9.08 -37.98 3.79
C THR A 4 10.09 -38.93 3.17
N GLY A 5 11.24 -39.07 3.84
CA GLY A 5 12.34 -39.97 3.47
C GLY A 5 13.54 -39.23 2.91
N SER A 6 14.75 -39.73 3.20
CA SER A 6 16.02 -39.06 2.92
C SER A 6 16.38 -38.91 1.43
N SER A 7 15.66 -39.59 0.54
CA SER A 7 15.80 -39.45 -0.91
C SER A 7 14.71 -38.59 -1.55
N THR A 8 13.77 -38.08 -0.74
CA THR A 8 12.64 -37.27 -1.20
C THR A 8 13.09 -35.82 -1.32
N THR A 9 13.48 -35.44 -2.54
CA THR A 9 14.02 -34.10 -2.85
C THR A 9 13.41 -33.52 -4.11
N GLY A 10 13.39 -32.19 -4.24
CA GLY A 10 12.93 -31.50 -5.45
C GLY A 10 11.43 -31.57 -5.72
N ASN A 11 10.61 -31.89 -4.72
CA ASN A 11 9.15 -31.93 -4.88
C ASN A 11 8.56 -30.52 -4.79
N ALA A 12 7.51 -30.25 -5.57
CA ALA A 12 6.77 -28.99 -5.52
C ALA A 12 5.32 -29.25 -5.12
N VAL A 13 4.87 -28.59 -4.05
CA VAL A 13 3.47 -28.51 -3.62
C VAL A 13 3.04 -27.07 -3.86
N ALA A 14 2.23 -26.84 -4.88
CA ALA A 14 1.86 -25.49 -5.31
C ALA A 14 0.38 -25.43 -5.73
N GLY A 15 -0.30 -24.33 -5.41
CA GLY A 15 -1.69 -24.07 -5.82
C GLY A 15 -2.75 -24.96 -5.15
N ASN A 16 -2.47 -25.53 -3.99
CA ASN A 16 -3.38 -26.45 -3.30
C ASN A 16 -4.21 -25.75 -2.23
N LEU A 17 -5.42 -26.24 -2.01
CA LEU A 17 -6.26 -25.92 -0.85
C LEU A 17 -6.17 -27.08 0.15
N ILE A 18 -5.62 -26.82 1.34
CA ILE A 18 -5.28 -27.82 2.34
C ILE A 18 -5.97 -27.46 3.65
N GLY A 19 -6.96 -28.27 4.05
CA GLY A 19 -7.83 -28.01 5.20
C GLY A 19 -8.95 -26.99 4.92
N THR A 20 -9.03 -26.47 3.69
CA THR A 20 -10.12 -25.62 3.20
C THR A 20 -10.62 -26.09 1.83
N ASN A 21 -11.84 -25.70 1.45
CA ASN A 21 -12.41 -26.00 0.13
C ASN A 21 -12.40 -24.76 -0.78
N ALA A 22 -12.84 -24.93 -2.04
CA ALA A 22 -12.85 -23.84 -3.03
C ALA A 22 -13.74 -22.64 -2.66
N GLY A 23 -14.66 -22.80 -1.71
CA GLY A 23 -15.48 -21.72 -1.14
C GLY A 23 -14.96 -21.18 0.19
N ALA A 24 -13.68 -21.45 0.52
CA ALA A 24 -13.03 -21.09 1.78
C ALA A 24 -13.67 -21.70 3.05
N ALA A 25 -14.50 -22.74 2.93
CA ALA A 25 -15.09 -23.39 4.09
C ALA A 25 -14.10 -24.38 4.72
N ALA A 26 -14.07 -24.40 6.05
CA ALA A 26 -13.22 -25.28 6.84
C ALA A 26 -13.54 -26.77 6.60
N ILE A 27 -12.54 -27.51 6.13
CA ILE A 27 -12.53 -28.97 5.99
C ILE A 27 -11.21 -29.54 6.54
N GLY A 28 -10.79 -28.98 7.68
CA GLY A 28 -9.48 -29.16 8.30
C GLY A 28 -9.02 -30.60 8.44
N ASN A 29 -7.71 -30.81 8.30
CA ASN A 29 -7.11 -32.06 8.73
C ASN A 29 -7.12 -32.16 10.27
N GLY A 30 -7.18 -33.39 10.79
CA GLY A 30 -7.23 -33.61 12.25
C GLY A 30 -5.92 -33.35 13.01
N LEU A 31 -4.82 -33.11 12.29
CA LEU A 31 -3.52 -32.76 12.85
C LEU A 31 -2.88 -31.65 11.99
N ARG A 32 -1.88 -32.01 11.19
CA ARG A 32 -1.10 -31.09 10.35
C ARG A 32 -1.68 -30.95 8.95
N GLY A 33 -1.54 -29.77 8.35
CA GLY A 33 -1.86 -29.54 6.94
C GLY A 33 -0.83 -30.21 6.02
N VAL A 34 0.43 -29.80 6.14
CA VAL A 34 1.58 -30.35 5.41
C VAL A 34 2.70 -30.71 6.39
N GLU A 35 3.40 -31.81 6.12
CA GLU A 35 4.55 -32.23 6.92
C GLU A 35 5.70 -32.69 6.02
N ILE A 36 6.89 -32.17 6.29
CA ILE A 36 8.16 -32.61 5.73
C ILE A 36 8.96 -33.29 6.84
N GLY A 37 9.49 -34.50 6.59
CA GLY A 37 10.19 -35.23 7.64
C GLY A 37 11.10 -36.36 7.18
N ASN A 38 11.84 -36.93 8.12
CA ASN A 38 12.74 -38.07 7.90
C ASN A 38 13.82 -37.82 6.81
N GLY A 39 14.39 -36.61 6.78
CA GLY A 39 15.50 -36.23 5.90
C GLY A 39 15.09 -35.76 4.51
N ALA A 40 13.79 -35.54 4.27
CA ALA A 40 13.32 -34.94 3.03
C ALA A 40 13.84 -33.48 2.94
N SER A 41 14.48 -33.15 1.81
CA SER A 41 15.22 -31.88 1.66
C SER A 41 15.00 -31.25 0.30
N ASN A 42 15.26 -29.96 0.15
CA ASN A 42 15.15 -29.25 -1.13
C ASN A 42 13.75 -29.36 -1.78
N ASN A 43 12.70 -29.33 -0.97
CA ASN A 43 11.31 -29.32 -1.44
C ASN A 43 10.74 -27.91 -1.40
N ARG A 44 9.77 -27.63 -2.26
CA ARG A 44 9.12 -26.33 -2.39
C ARG A 44 7.65 -26.43 -2.04
N ILE A 45 7.23 -25.69 -1.03
CA ILE A 45 5.85 -25.53 -0.62
C ILE A 45 5.45 -24.09 -0.95
N GLY A 46 4.60 -23.93 -1.96
CA GLY A 46 4.19 -22.65 -2.48
C GLY A 46 5.18 -22.09 -3.49
N GLY A 47 5.13 -20.77 -3.68
CA GLY A 47 6.00 -20.04 -4.58
C GLY A 47 5.49 -18.63 -4.79
N ALA A 48 6.37 -17.77 -5.29
CA ALA A 48 6.01 -16.39 -5.60
C ALA A 48 5.19 -16.30 -6.90
N ALA A 49 5.32 -17.27 -7.82
CA ALA A 49 4.55 -17.18 -9.06
C ALA A 49 3.06 -17.40 -8.78
N ALA A 50 2.22 -16.72 -9.53
CA ALA A 50 0.81 -16.73 -9.27
C ALA A 50 0.20 -18.11 -9.56
N GLY A 51 -0.75 -18.49 -8.71
CA GLY A 51 -1.28 -19.86 -8.67
C GLY A 51 -0.36 -20.87 -7.99
N GLU A 52 0.86 -20.50 -7.57
CA GLU A 52 1.72 -21.40 -6.80
C GLU A 52 1.44 -21.37 -5.30
N ALA A 53 0.88 -20.26 -4.79
CA ALA A 53 0.47 -20.13 -3.41
C ALA A 53 -0.48 -21.27 -3.00
N ASN A 54 -0.14 -22.01 -1.93
CA ASN A 54 -1.11 -22.89 -1.30
C ASN A 54 -1.91 -22.10 -0.26
N VAL A 55 -3.16 -22.53 -0.02
CA VAL A 55 -3.93 -22.14 1.16
C VAL A 55 -3.89 -23.30 2.14
N ILE A 56 -3.26 -23.11 3.30
CA ILE A 56 -3.10 -24.12 4.35
C ILE A 56 -3.82 -23.60 5.59
N ALA A 57 -5.08 -24.02 5.75
CA ALA A 57 -5.96 -23.40 6.73
C ALA A 57 -6.85 -24.39 7.46
N PHE A 58 -7.34 -23.97 8.63
CA PHE A 58 -8.34 -24.70 9.44
C PHE A 58 -7.90 -26.11 9.88
N ASN A 59 -6.60 -26.43 9.84
CA ASN A 59 -6.11 -27.71 10.38
C ASN A 59 -6.18 -27.68 11.91
N ALA A 60 -6.53 -28.79 12.54
CA ALA A 60 -6.74 -28.82 14.00
C ALA A 60 -5.44 -28.64 14.82
N GLY A 61 -4.27 -28.85 14.20
CA GLY A 61 -2.95 -28.58 14.78
C GLY A 61 -2.16 -27.61 13.89
N ILE A 62 -0.87 -27.87 13.71
CA ILE A 62 0.06 -27.02 12.94
C ILE A 62 -0.34 -26.95 11.44
N GLY A 63 -0.17 -25.80 10.80
CA GLY A 63 -0.36 -25.66 9.35
C GLY A 63 0.67 -26.47 8.54
N MET A 64 1.95 -26.10 8.69
CA MET A 64 3.10 -26.66 8.00
C MET A 64 4.20 -27.08 9.00
N GLY A 65 4.59 -28.34 8.96
CA GLY A 65 5.55 -28.92 9.89
C GLY A 65 6.84 -29.44 9.26
N VAL A 66 8.02 -29.07 9.75
CA VAL A 66 9.30 -29.66 9.28
C VAL A 66 10.01 -30.37 10.42
N THR A 67 10.32 -31.66 10.25
CA THR A 67 11.00 -32.47 11.28
C THR A 67 12.18 -33.26 10.78
N GLY A 68 13.02 -33.69 11.72
CA GLY A 68 14.26 -34.41 11.43
C GLY A 68 15.39 -33.43 11.11
N ALA A 69 16.50 -33.56 11.84
CA ALA A 69 17.61 -32.62 11.80
C ALA A 69 18.29 -32.47 10.42
N THR A 70 18.02 -33.38 9.48
CA THR A 70 18.56 -33.34 8.11
C THR A 70 17.53 -32.95 7.06
N SER A 71 16.30 -32.59 7.46
CA SER A 71 15.27 -32.08 6.55
C SER A 71 15.47 -30.58 6.32
N THR A 72 16.45 -30.23 5.50
CA THR A 72 16.87 -28.84 5.22
C THR A 72 16.63 -28.45 3.75
N GLY A 73 16.77 -27.16 3.46
CA GLY A 73 16.53 -26.56 2.14
C GLY A 73 15.06 -26.60 1.71
N ASN A 74 14.12 -26.76 2.65
CA ASN A 74 12.70 -26.83 2.31
C ASN A 74 12.09 -25.43 2.33
N SER A 75 11.79 -24.90 1.14
CA SER A 75 11.28 -23.53 0.98
C SER A 75 9.77 -23.50 1.15
N ILE A 76 9.28 -22.63 2.01
CA ILE A 76 7.86 -22.48 2.37
C ILE A 76 7.47 -21.03 2.09
N ARG A 77 7.22 -20.69 0.81
CA ARG A 77 7.07 -19.29 0.37
C ARG A 77 5.73 -19.00 -0.27
N GLY A 78 5.24 -17.78 -0.10
CA GLY A 78 4.03 -17.25 -0.74
C GLY A 78 2.74 -18.02 -0.39
N ASN A 79 2.72 -18.82 0.68
CA ASN A 79 1.53 -19.56 1.09
C ASN A 79 0.63 -18.67 1.97
N ALA A 80 -0.69 -18.80 1.81
CA ALA A 80 -1.65 -18.30 2.79
C ALA A 80 -1.84 -19.40 3.85
N ILE A 81 -1.24 -19.23 5.02
CA ILE A 81 -1.31 -20.17 6.14
C ILE A 81 -2.07 -19.47 7.25
N HIS A 82 -3.27 -19.94 7.62
CA HIS A 82 -4.10 -19.22 8.60
C HIS A 82 -5.18 -20.09 9.24
N HIS A 83 -5.70 -19.64 10.39
CA HIS A 83 -6.74 -20.31 11.16
C HIS A 83 -6.41 -21.78 11.49
N ASN A 84 -5.14 -22.16 11.61
CA ASN A 84 -4.78 -23.48 12.11
C ASN A 84 -4.85 -23.50 13.64
N GLY A 85 -5.05 -24.68 14.24
CA GLY A 85 -5.22 -24.83 15.69
C GLY A 85 -3.91 -24.78 16.49
N GLY A 86 -2.77 -24.88 15.80
CA GLY A 86 -1.43 -24.60 16.33
C GLY A 86 -0.70 -23.62 15.41
N LEU A 87 0.63 -23.57 15.52
CA LEU A 87 1.45 -22.66 14.72
C LEU A 87 1.25 -22.86 13.21
N GLY A 88 1.33 -21.76 12.45
CA GLY A 88 1.24 -21.82 10.98
C GLY A 88 2.41 -22.59 10.36
N ILE A 89 3.62 -22.33 10.84
CA ILE A 89 4.82 -23.11 10.55
C ILE A 89 5.46 -23.48 11.88
N ASP A 90 5.83 -24.75 12.06
CA ASP A 90 6.50 -25.27 13.26
C ASP A 90 7.66 -26.18 12.84
N LEU A 91 8.86 -25.84 13.29
CA LEU A 91 10.06 -26.65 13.08
C LEU A 91 10.26 -27.54 14.31
N ALA A 92 10.61 -28.81 14.07
CA ALA A 92 10.84 -29.81 15.13
C ALA A 92 9.63 -30.19 16.03
N PHE A 93 8.49 -29.49 15.95
CA PHE A 93 7.29 -29.73 16.78
C PHE A 93 7.51 -29.46 18.26
N ASP A 94 8.33 -28.47 18.56
CA ASP A 94 8.61 -28.02 19.93
C ASP A 94 8.03 -26.64 20.24
N GLY A 95 7.26 -26.07 19.30
CA GLY A 95 6.62 -24.77 19.43
C GLY A 95 7.47 -23.69 18.77
N VAL A 96 7.45 -22.48 19.31
CA VAL A 96 8.20 -21.36 18.72
C VAL A 96 9.70 -21.58 18.93
N THR A 97 10.44 -21.69 17.82
CA THR A 97 11.90 -21.75 17.80
C THR A 97 12.47 -20.40 18.26
N ALA A 98 13.28 -20.37 19.32
CA ALA A 98 13.79 -19.11 19.86
C ALA A 98 14.93 -18.55 19.01
N ASN A 99 14.93 -17.24 18.75
CA ASN A 99 16.05 -16.61 18.04
C ASN A 99 17.38 -16.67 18.85
N ASP A 100 18.50 -16.95 18.19
CA ASP A 100 19.86 -17.01 18.76
C ASP A 100 20.86 -16.07 18.04
N PRO A 101 21.94 -15.60 18.69
CA PRO A 101 22.89 -14.69 18.05
C PRO A 101 23.66 -15.35 16.89
N GLY A 102 23.45 -14.85 15.67
CA GLY A 102 24.21 -15.24 14.49
C GLY A 102 23.79 -16.56 13.85
N ASP A 103 22.69 -17.17 14.33
CA ASP A 103 22.06 -18.35 13.73
C ASP A 103 22.97 -19.58 13.66
N ALA A 104 23.45 -20.03 14.82
CA ALA A 104 24.43 -21.12 14.89
C ALA A 104 23.79 -22.51 14.94
N ASP A 105 22.46 -22.57 15.02
CA ASP A 105 21.71 -23.80 15.26
C ASP A 105 21.69 -24.75 14.05
N ALA A 106 21.36 -26.00 14.34
CA ALA A 106 21.22 -27.04 13.34
C ALA A 106 19.94 -27.85 13.62
N GLY A 107 19.20 -28.14 12.57
CA GLY A 107 17.95 -28.88 12.69
C GLY A 107 17.13 -28.79 11.41
N PRO A 108 15.82 -29.11 11.49
CA PRO A 108 14.88 -28.91 10.39
C PRO A 108 14.98 -27.47 9.89
N ASN A 109 15.24 -27.29 8.59
CA ASN A 109 15.51 -25.98 8.00
C ASN A 109 16.53 -25.10 8.75
N GLY A 110 17.51 -25.71 9.41
CA GLY A 110 18.54 -24.98 10.16
C GLY A 110 18.08 -24.37 11.48
N LEU A 111 16.78 -24.42 11.81
CA LEU A 111 16.21 -23.72 12.97
C LEU A 111 16.54 -22.22 12.99
N GLN A 112 16.57 -21.61 11.81
CA GLN A 112 17.01 -20.23 11.69
C GLN A 112 16.09 -19.27 12.50
N ASN A 113 16.58 -18.07 12.76
CA ASN A 113 15.90 -16.92 13.34
C ASN A 113 14.82 -16.31 12.45
N PHE A 114 13.65 -15.99 13.00
CA PHE A 114 12.63 -15.20 12.29
C PHE A 114 12.86 -13.68 12.47
N PRO A 115 12.29 -12.84 11.57
CA PRO A 115 12.30 -11.39 11.74
C PRO A 115 11.66 -10.93 13.06
N VAL A 116 12.15 -9.83 13.62
CA VAL A 116 11.56 -9.18 14.81
C VAL A 116 10.97 -7.84 14.39
N LEU A 117 9.63 -7.77 14.31
CA LEU A 117 8.91 -6.55 13.93
C LEU A 117 8.74 -5.64 15.15
N SER A 118 9.32 -4.44 15.11
CA SER A 118 9.31 -3.48 16.22
C SER A 118 8.10 -2.55 16.19
N ALA A 119 7.63 -2.16 15.00
CA ALA A 119 6.41 -1.36 14.86
C ALA A 119 5.67 -1.65 13.56
N GLY A 120 4.35 -1.52 13.61
CA GLY A 120 3.47 -1.43 12.45
C GLY A 120 2.60 -0.18 12.60
N SER A 121 2.41 0.59 11.53
CA SER A 121 1.48 1.72 11.52
C SER A 121 0.72 1.81 10.21
N ILE A 122 -0.61 1.93 10.29
CA ILE A 122 -1.49 2.05 9.13
C ILE A 122 -2.03 3.47 9.09
N LEU A 123 -1.80 4.19 7.99
CA LEU A 123 -2.45 5.48 7.71
C LEU A 123 -3.17 5.37 6.37
N GLY A 124 -4.50 5.37 6.41
CA GLY A 124 -5.32 5.11 5.23
C GLY A 124 -5.09 3.70 4.70
N ASN A 125 -4.61 3.61 3.47
CA ASN A 125 -4.32 2.36 2.76
C ASN A 125 -2.83 1.98 2.79
N VAL A 126 -2.02 2.62 3.63
CA VAL A 126 -0.57 2.40 3.68
C VAL A 126 -0.15 1.89 5.06
N LEU A 127 0.49 0.73 5.08
CA LEU A 127 1.12 0.11 6.23
C LEU A 127 2.63 0.37 6.17
N ASN A 128 3.20 0.88 7.26
CA ASN A 128 4.66 0.96 7.47
C ASN A 128 5.05 -0.06 8.53
N VAL A 129 6.09 -0.84 8.25
CA VAL A 129 6.60 -1.90 9.11
C VAL A 129 8.08 -1.64 9.36
N THR A 130 8.46 -1.53 10.64
CA THR A 130 9.87 -1.46 11.03
C THR A 130 10.23 -2.67 11.88
N GLY A 131 11.51 -3.04 11.84
CA GLY A 131 12.01 -4.20 12.58
C GLY A 131 13.47 -4.46 12.32
N THR A 132 13.92 -5.62 12.79
CA THR A 132 15.26 -6.12 12.56
C THR A 132 15.23 -7.61 12.24
N PHE A 133 16.27 -8.07 11.59
CA PHE A 133 16.56 -9.48 11.38
C PHE A 133 18.02 -9.76 11.76
N ASN A 134 18.27 -10.89 12.40
CA ASN A 134 19.61 -11.36 12.72
C ASN A 134 19.82 -12.75 12.11
N GLY A 135 20.89 -12.93 11.35
CA GLY A 135 21.29 -14.22 10.80
C GLY A 135 22.79 -14.29 10.61
N ALA A 136 23.26 -15.26 9.81
CA ALA A 136 24.67 -15.33 9.43
C ALA A 136 25.14 -14.01 8.79
N ALA A 137 26.35 -13.56 9.13
CA ALA A 137 26.91 -12.30 8.67
C ALA A 137 27.10 -12.25 7.15
N SER A 138 26.94 -11.05 6.56
CA SER A 138 27.17 -10.79 5.12
C SER A 138 26.42 -11.75 4.19
N SER A 139 25.23 -12.17 4.59
CA SER A 139 24.43 -13.19 3.91
C SER A 139 23.08 -12.61 3.46
N GLN A 140 22.57 -13.14 2.35
CA GLN A 140 21.33 -12.69 1.74
C GLN A 140 20.16 -13.56 2.19
N TYR A 141 19.03 -12.89 2.46
CA TYR A 141 17.79 -13.53 2.89
C TYR A 141 16.60 -12.90 2.20
N THR A 142 15.55 -13.68 1.98
CA THR A 142 14.24 -13.18 1.53
C THR A 142 13.27 -13.18 2.70
N ILE A 143 12.77 -12.01 3.09
CA ILE A 143 11.75 -11.84 4.11
C ILE A 143 10.40 -11.69 3.41
N GLU A 144 9.40 -12.49 3.79
CA GLU A 144 8.02 -12.37 3.32
C GLU A 144 7.16 -11.77 4.44
N PHE A 145 6.30 -10.80 4.10
CA PHE A 145 5.43 -10.12 5.05
C PHE A 145 3.98 -10.49 4.80
N PHE A 146 3.23 -10.63 5.89
CA PHE A 146 1.83 -11.04 5.86
C PHE A 146 1.00 -10.16 6.79
N ALA A 147 -0.24 -9.89 6.40
CA ALA A 147 -1.24 -9.28 7.26
C ALA A 147 -2.30 -10.31 7.65
N ASN A 148 -2.80 -10.18 8.88
CA ASN A 148 -3.70 -11.13 9.53
C ASN A 148 -4.81 -10.39 10.24
N ALA A 149 -5.99 -11.01 10.26
CA ALA A 149 -7.13 -10.48 10.99
C ALA A 149 -6.94 -10.54 12.52
N ALA A 150 -6.24 -11.58 12.99
CA ALA A 150 -5.94 -11.81 14.40
C ALA A 150 -4.52 -12.39 14.56
N ALA A 151 -3.92 -12.17 15.72
CA ALA A 151 -2.74 -12.93 16.13
C ALA A 151 -3.15 -14.37 16.48
N ASP A 152 -2.25 -15.33 16.21
CA ASP A 152 -2.37 -16.69 16.73
C ASP A 152 -2.30 -16.70 18.27
N ALA A 153 -2.84 -17.75 18.90
CA ALA A 153 -2.87 -17.91 20.34
C ALA A 153 -1.47 -17.97 20.98
N SER A 154 -0.44 -18.40 20.24
CA SER A 154 0.96 -18.40 20.68
C SER A 154 1.57 -16.99 20.74
N GLY A 155 0.93 -15.99 20.12
CA GLY A 155 1.53 -14.68 19.84
C GLY A 155 2.40 -14.65 18.60
N HIS A 156 2.75 -15.80 18.03
CA HIS A 156 3.46 -15.95 16.76
C HIS A 156 2.44 -16.31 15.68
N GLY A 157 2.09 -15.31 14.89
CA GLY A 157 0.93 -15.37 14.02
C GLY A 157 1.25 -16.01 12.69
N GLU A 158 0.24 -16.62 12.08
CA GLU A 158 0.35 -17.19 10.75
C GLU A 158 0.42 -16.10 9.66
N GLY A 159 0.19 -16.44 8.39
CA GLY A 159 0.22 -15.50 7.27
C GLY A 159 -1.02 -15.64 6.39
N GLU A 160 -2.06 -14.88 6.69
CA GLU A 160 -3.35 -14.91 5.98
C GLU A 160 -3.30 -14.24 4.60
N VAL A 161 -2.79 -13.00 4.56
CA VAL A 161 -2.67 -12.22 3.32
C VAL A 161 -1.21 -11.88 3.09
N PHE A 162 -0.65 -12.39 1.99
CA PHE A 162 0.70 -12.02 1.55
C PHE A 162 0.74 -10.55 1.12
N LEU A 163 1.64 -9.77 1.70
CA LEU A 163 1.82 -8.35 1.40
C LEU A 163 2.92 -8.11 0.37
N GLY A 164 3.99 -8.90 0.46
CA GLY A 164 5.17 -8.75 -0.38
C GLY A 164 6.39 -9.42 0.21
N ALA A 165 7.47 -9.42 -0.55
CA ALA A 165 8.76 -9.99 -0.14
C ALA A 165 9.89 -9.00 -0.37
N ARG A 166 10.86 -8.98 0.56
CA ARG A 166 12.07 -8.17 0.47
C ARG A 166 13.30 -9.05 0.54
N THR A 167 14.27 -8.79 -0.33
CA THR A 167 15.62 -9.32 -0.14
C THR A 167 16.46 -8.37 0.71
N VAL A 168 17.01 -8.88 1.81
CA VAL A 168 17.90 -8.16 2.72
C VAL A 168 19.29 -8.80 2.71
N THR A 169 20.31 -8.04 3.10
CA THR A 169 21.67 -8.55 3.32
C THR A 169 22.10 -8.13 4.71
N THR A 170 22.51 -9.10 5.52
CA THR A 170 23.00 -8.84 6.88
C THR A 170 24.36 -8.17 6.85
N GLY A 171 24.65 -7.33 7.84
CA GLY A 171 25.95 -6.72 8.05
C GLY A 171 27.01 -7.73 8.48
N ALA A 172 28.22 -7.23 8.72
CA ALA A 172 29.31 -8.03 9.30
C ALA A 172 29.01 -8.52 10.74
N ASP A 173 28.05 -7.88 11.40
CA ASP A 173 27.51 -8.22 12.72
C ASP A 173 26.29 -9.16 12.66
N GLY A 174 25.87 -9.59 11.47
CA GLY A 174 24.71 -10.47 11.28
C GLY A 174 23.36 -9.75 11.26
N ASN A 175 23.32 -8.43 11.42
CA ASN A 175 22.06 -7.69 11.52
C ASN A 175 21.62 -7.09 10.18
N ALA A 176 20.32 -7.04 9.95
CA ALA A 176 19.67 -6.26 8.89
C ALA A 176 18.50 -5.45 9.47
N SER A 177 18.31 -4.24 8.98
CA SER A 177 17.14 -3.41 9.31
C SER A 177 15.97 -3.73 8.37
N ILE A 178 14.77 -3.65 8.90
CA ILE A 178 13.51 -3.70 8.16
C ILE A 178 12.87 -2.32 8.26
N ASP A 179 12.55 -1.73 7.12
CA ASP A 179 11.81 -0.48 6.98
C ASP A 179 11.02 -0.57 5.66
N GLU A 180 9.89 -1.25 5.74
CA GLU A 180 9.08 -1.61 4.58
C GLU A 180 7.73 -0.92 4.61
N GLN A 181 7.21 -0.64 3.42
CA GLN A 181 5.91 -0.04 3.26
C GLN A 181 5.07 -0.85 2.28
N PHE A 182 3.82 -1.10 2.65
CA PHE A 182 2.86 -1.85 1.84
C PHE A 182 1.60 -1.02 1.64
N THR A 183 1.07 -1.06 0.42
CA THR A 183 -0.21 -0.42 0.09
C THR A 183 -1.28 -1.50 -0.10
N GLY A 184 -2.42 -1.36 0.56
CA GLY A 184 -3.48 -2.34 0.51
C GLY A 184 -4.73 -1.95 1.29
N ASP A 185 -5.72 -2.83 1.28
CA ASP A 185 -6.85 -2.73 2.20
C ASP A 185 -6.50 -3.45 3.49
N PHE A 186 -6.26 -2.66 4.54
CA PHE A 186 -5.95 -3.18 5.87
C PHE A 186 -7.18 -3.19 6.79
N THR A 187 -8.38 -3.04 6.23
CA THR A 187 -9.63 -3.12 6.99
C THR A 187 -9.71 -4.50 7.65
N ASN A 188 -9.63 -4.52 8.99
CA ASN A 188 -9.54 -5.71 9.84
C ASN A 188 -8.22 -6.49 9.79
N LEU A 189 -7.26 -6.18 8.91
CA LEU A 189 -5.97 -6.87 8.81
C LEU A 189 -4.88 -6.12 9.60
N THR A 190 -5.00 -6.14 10.93
CA THR A 190 -4.18 -5.29 11.80
C THR A 190 -2.98 -5.98 12.43
N PHE A 191 -2.75 -7.28 12.17
CA PHE A 191 -1.60 -8.00 12.71
C PHE A 191 -0.62 -8.37 11.61
N ILE A 192 0.64 -7.96 11.76
CA ILE A 192 1.69 -8.20 10.78
C ILE A 192 2.63 -9.28 11.29
N THR A 193 2.93 -10.23 10.41
CA THR A 193 3.90 -11.30 10.66
C THR A 193 4.86 -11.36 9.48
N ALA A 194 6.00 -12.01 9.68
CA ALA A 194 6.96 -12.23 8.62
C ALA A 194 7.63 -13.59 8.75
N THR A 195 8.00 -14.17 7.62
CA THR A 195 8.92 -15.32 7.55
C THR A 195 10.21 -14.88 6.89
N VAL A 196 11.27 -15.67 7.03
CA VAL A 196 12.50 -15.47 6.26
C VAL A 196 12.90 -16.78 5.60
N THR A 197 13.53 -16.66 4.43
CA THR A 197 14.10 -17.77 3.68
C THR A 197 15.55 -17.46 3.33
N ASP A 198 16.46 -18.37 3.63
CA ASP A 198 17.88 -18.24 3.29
C ASP A 198 18.16 -18.64 1.82
N ALA A 199 19.41 -18.45 1.38
CA ALA A 199 19.83 -18.80 0.03
C ALA A 199 19.82 -20.32 -0.27
N ALA A 200 19.83 -21.17 0.77
CA ALA A 200 19.71 -22.62 0.64
C ALA A 200 18.24 -23.07 0.56
N GLY A 201 17.29 -22.15 0.72
CA GLY A 201 15.86 -22.41 0.68
C GLY A 201 15.28 -22.85 2.01
N ASN A 202 15.99 -22.69 3.13
CA ASN A 202 15.43 -22.92 4.45
C ASN A 202 14.46 -21.79 4.80
N THR A 203 13.17 -22.11 4.96
CA THR A 203 12.17 -21.17 5.48
C THR A 203 11.77 -21.54 6.91
N LEU A 204 11.49 -20.52 7.71
CA LEU A 204 11.27 -20.63 9.14
C LEU A 204 9.82 -20.38 9.50
N GLU A 205 9.57 -20.57 10.79
CA GLU A 205 8.39 -20.10 11.50
C GLU A 205 8.13 -18.60 11.30
N PHE A 206 6.88 -18.23 11.55
CA PHE A 206 6.49 -16.83 11.52
C PHE A 206 7.01 -16.08 12.75
N SER A 207 7.31 -14.79 12.54
CA SER A 207 7.62 -13.86 13.62
C SER A 207 6.50 -13.74 14.64
N GLU A 208 6.81 -13.11 15.78
CA GLU A 208 5.79 -12.56 16.67
C GLU A 208 4.85 -11.64 15.85
N ALA A 209 3.55 -11.75 16.10
CA ALA A 209 2.54 -10.93 15.45
C ALA A 209 2.60 -9.50 16.01
N ARG A 210 2.98 -8.54 15.17
CA ARG A 210 2.97 -7.13 15.52
C ARG A 210 1.64 -6.50 15.15
N GLN A 211 0.86 -6.10 16.16
CA GLN A 211 -0.32 -5.29 15.89
C GLN A 211 0.09 -3.91 15.36
N ALA A 212 -0.37 -3.59 14.16
CA ALA A 212 -0.21 -2.28 13.56
C ALA A 212 -1.16 -1.28 14.21
N VAL A 213 -0.62 -0.11 14.58
CA VAL A 213 -1.41 0.99 15.11
C VAL A 213 -2.10 1.71 13.96
N ILE A 214 -3.42 1.86 14.03
CA ILE A 214 -4.14 2.73 13.10
C ILE A 214 -3.81 4.18 13.47
N ALA A 215 -3.02 4.83 12.62
CA ALA A 215 -2.63 6.21 12.79
C ALA A 215 -3.74 7.13 12.26
N VAL A 216 -3.98 8.22 12.99
CA VAL A 216 -4.76 9.35 12.51
C VAL A 216 -3.76 10.38 11.99
N GLY A 217 -3.90 10.81 10.74
CA GLY A 217 -2.98 11.77 10.19
C GLY A 217 -3.21 13.18 10.74
N PRO A 218 -2.18 14.04 10.71
CA PRO A 218 -2.30 15.41 11.21
C PRO A 218 -3.35 16.20 10.43
N VAL A 219 -4.14 16.97 11.19
CA VAL A 219 -5.11 17.95 10.69
C VAL A 219 -4.54 19.34 10.92
N LEU A 220 -4.51 20.15 9.86
CA LEU A 220 -4.17 21.57 9.88
C LEU A 220 -5.40 22.36 9.48
N ILE A 221 -5.70 23.42 10.22
CA ILE A 221 -6.77 24.36 9.90
C ILE A 221 -6.14 25.75 9.87
N ILE A 222 -6.47 26.53 8.85
CA ILE A 222 -6.13 27.95 8.77
C ILE A 222 -7.44 28.70 8.53
N ASP A 223 -7.77 29.55 9.50
CA ASP A 223 -8.84 30.54 9.48
C ASP A 223 -8.42 31.82 8.75
N ASP A 224 -9.37 32.60 8.25
CA ASP A 224 -9.08 33.89 7.60
C ASP A 224 -8.66 35.00 8.58
N SER A 225 -8.83 34.78 9.89
CA SER A 225 -8.25 35.64 10.93
C SER A 225 -6.90 35.14 11.48
N ASP A 226 -6.44 33.95 11.11
CA ASP A 226 -5.24 33.37 11.70
C ASP A 226 -3.98 34.17 11.28
N PRO A 227 -3.12 34.60 12.23
CA PRO A 227 -1.86 35.22 11.89
C PRO A 227 -0.91 34.20 11.24
N PRO A 228 0.03 34.64 10.38
CA PRO A 228 1.06 33.76 9.84
C PRO A 228 1.81 33.00 10.94
N GLY A 229 1.92 31.69 10.78
CA GLY A 229 2.46 30.80 11.80
C GLY A 229 3.19 29.58 11.23
N PRO A 230 3.61 28.64 12.10
CA PRO A 230 4.37 27.47 11.69
C PRO A 230 3.57 26.54 10.76
N THR A 231 2.25 26.49 10.91
CA THR A 231 1.33 25.66 10.11
C THR A 231 1.00 26.27 8.75
N GLY A 232 1.29 27.56 8.54
CA GLY A 232 0.97 28.26 7.31
C GLY A 232 0.50 29.70 7.54
N ALA A 233 -0.15 30.26 6.52
CA ALA A 233 -0.72 31.59 6.58
C ALA A 233 -1.92 31.74 5.64
N PHE A 234 -2.84 32.61 6.03
CA PHE A 234 -3.85 33.19 5.16
C PHE A 234 -3.39 34.54 4.59
N GLY A 235 -3.86 34.90 3.41
CA GLY A 235 -3.68 36.25 2.86
C GLY A 235 -4.58 36.52 1.66
N THR A 236 -4.88 37.79 1.42
CA THR A 236 -5.71 38.24 0.30
C THR A 236 -4.91 39.10 -0.68
N THR A 237 -5.38 39.14 -1.91
CA THR A 237 -4.98 40.11 -2.95
C THR A 237 -6.26 40.67 -3.55
N GLY A 238 -6.28 41.95 -3.88
CA GLY A 238 -7.47 42.65 -4.35
C GLY A 238 -8.36 43.16 -3.20
N ASP A 239 -9.61 43.46 -3.53
CA ASP A 239 -10.54 44.15 -2.63
C ASP A 239 -11.41 43.15 -1.86
N TRP A 240 -10.94 42.75 -0.68
CA TRP A 240 -11.70 41.94 0.26
C TRP A 240 -12.21 42.79 1.42
N ALA A 241 -13.52 42.75 1.66
CA ALA A 241 -14.12 43.31 2.85
C ALA A 241 -14.07 42.30 4.00
N THR A 242 -13.81 42.76 5.22
CA THR A 242 -13.95 41.93 6.42
C THR A 242 -15.36 42.06 6.98
N GLY A 243 -15.96 40.91 7.31
CA GLY A 243 -17.22 40.79 8.02
C GLY A 243 -17.02 39.99 9.31
N GLY A 244 -17.95 40.11 10.24
CA GLY A 244 -17.91 39.34 11.48
C GLY A 244 -19.06 39.64 12.41
N GLY A 245 -19.27 38.75 13.37
CA GLY A 245 -20.38 38.78 14.31
C GLY A 245 -20.64 37.39 14.88
N PRO A 246 -21.45 37.29 15.96
CA PRO A 246 -21.77 35.99 16.54
C PRO A 246 -22.32 35.04 15.48
N ASP A 247 -21.77 33.83 15.42
CA ASP A 247 -22.18 32.75 14.52
C ASP A 247 -21.95 33.05 13.02
N ILE A 248 -21.05 33.98 12.68
CA ILE A 248 -20.64 34.26 11.30
C ILE A 248 -19.28 33.61 11.01
N GLY A 249 -19.30 32.51 10.26
CA GLY A 249 -18.08 31.82 9.86
C GLY A 249 -17.39 31.10 11.02
N ARG A 250 -16.24 30.49 10.75
CA ARG A 250 -15.40 29.98 11.83
C ARG A 250 -14.79 31.16 12.59
N ASN A 251 -14.73 31.03 13.92
CA ASN A 251 -14.21 32.08 14.79
C ASN A 251 -14.89 33.47 14.62
N ASP A 252 -16.18 33.50 14.25
CA ASP A 252 -17.01 34.70 14.17
C ASP A 252 -16.51 35.78 13.18
N ASN A 253 -15.74 35.40 12.16
CA ASN A 253 -15.22 36.30 11.12
C ASN A 253 -15.22 35.67 9.72
N VAL A 254 -15.23 36.53 8.69
CA VAL A 254 -15.12 36.16 7.27
C VAL A 254 -14.47 37.27 6.44
N HIS A 255 -13.88 36.92 5.30
CA HIS A 255 -13.54 37.82 4.22
C HIS A 255 -14.49 37.63 3.03
N LEU A 256 -14.97 38.73 2.46
CA LEU A 256 -15.98 38.77 1.41
C LEU A 256 -15.46 39.56 0.20
N ALA A 257 -15.57 38.99 -0.99
CA ALA A 257 -15.30 39.69 -2.24
C ALA A 257 -16.51 39.56 -3.18
N PHE A 258 -16.84 40.64 -3.88
CA PHE A 258 -17.87 40.61 -4.92
C PHE A 258 -17.24 40.17 -6.24
N GLY A 259 -17.81 39.15 -6.88
CA GLY A 259 -17.41 38.77 -8.22
C GLY A 259 -17.78 39.85 -9.22
N GLU A 260 -16.80 40.49 -9.85
CA GLU A 260 -17.01 41.26 -11.07
C GLU A 260 -16.48 40.44 -12.25
N SER A 261 -17.37 40.05 -13.16
CA SER A 261 -17.09 39.17 -14.34
C SER A 261 -15.94 39.61 -15.26
N PHE A 262 -15.34 40.79 -15.06
CA PHE A 262 -14.27 41.34 -15.91
C PHE A 262 -12.92 41.55 -15.21
N LEU A 263 -12.80 41.30 -13.90
CA LEU A 263 -11.55 41.46 -13.13
C LEU A 263 -11.41 40.38 -12.03
N PRO A 264 -10.89 39.17 -12.35
CA PRO A 264 -10.61 38.16 -11.34
C PRO A 264 -9.31 38.49 -10.58
N THR A 265 -9.26 39.67 -9.96
CA THR A 265 -8.11 40.17 -9.20
C THR A 265 -8.18 39.81 -7.73
N ASP A 266 -9.38 39.50 -7.23
CA ASP A 266 -9.61 39.24 -5.81
C ASP A 266 -9.39 37.75 -5.52
N ILE A 267 -8.33 37.49 -4.76
CA ILE A 267 -7.86 36.14 -4.46
C ILE A 267 -7.63 36.03 -2.96
N ALA A 268 -8.31 35.10 -2.31
CA ALA A 268 -7.98 34.64 -0.97
C ALA A 268 -7.09 33.40 -1.08
N THR A 269 -6.01 33.34 -0.31
CA THR A 269 -5.00 32.28 -0.38
C THR A 269 -4.69 31.72 1.00
N TRP A 270 -4.85 30.41 1.16
CA TRP A 270 -4.35 29.65 2.29
C TRP A 270 -3.12 28.87 1.84
N THR A 271 -1.98 29.11 2.49
CA THR A 271 -0.74 28.36 2.26
C THR A 271 -0.41 27.55 3.50
N PHE A 272 -0.39 26.22 3.36
CA PHE A 272 -0.09 25.28 4.43
C PHE A 272 1.36 24.81 4.37
N ASN A 273 2.02 24.78 5.53
CA ASN A 273 3.29 24.10 5.73
C ASN A 273 3.00 22.67 6.23
N LEU A 274 3.13 21.70 5.34
CA LEU A 274 2.79 20.31 5.62
C LEU A 274 3.94 19.59 6.35
N PRO A 275 3.63 18.59 7.20
CA PRO A 275 4.64 17.80 7.91
C PRO A 275 5.48 16.89 6.99
N GLY A 276 5.09 16.73 5.73
CA GLY A 276 5.84 16.01 4.72
C GLY A 276 4.96 15.59 3.54
N PRO A 277 5.48 14.80 2.60
CA PRO A 277 4.71 14.27 1.49
C PRO A 277 3.59 13.35 1.99
N GLY A 278 2.48 13.30 1.26
CA GLY A 278 1.31 12.52 1.66
C GLY A 278 0.12 12.69 0.72
N ARG A 279 -0.88 11.83 0.86
CA ARG A 279 -2.22 12.10 0.35
C ARG A 279 -2.97 12.93 1.39
N TYR A 280 -3.52 14.06 0.97
CA TYR A 280 -4.21 15.01 1.81
C TYR A 280 -5.65 15.21 1.37
N ARG A 281 -6.60 15.17 2.30
CA ARG A 281 -7.96 15.65 2.10
C ARG A 281 -8.00 17.15 2.37
N VAL A 282 -8.56 17.91 1.43
CA VAL A 282 -8.75 19.36 1.56
C VAL A 282 -10.24 19.64 1.65
N SER A 283 -10.63 20.41 2.65
CA SER A 283 -12.01 20.79 2.90
C SER A 283 -12.12 22.28 3.16
N ALA A 284 -13.24 22.89 2.81
CA ALA A 284 -13.54 24.29 3.05
C ALA A 284 -14.80 24.42 3.91
N THR A 285 -14.83 25.45 4.75
CA THR A 285 -16.05 25.90 5.43
C THR A 285 -16.36 27.32 4.98
N TRP A 286 -17.63 27.71 5.07
CA TRP A 286 -18.07 29.08 4.85
C TRP A 286 -19.38 29.32 5.59
N TYR A 287 -19.66 30.59 5.82
CA TYR A 287 -20.96 31.05 6.31
C TYR A 287 -21.97 31.18 5.16
N THR A 288 -23.19 30.72 5.35
CA THR A 288 -24.29 31.04 4.44
C THR A 288 -25.44 31.67 5.23
N ASN A 289 -25.78 32.92 4.93
CA ASN A 289 -27.00 33.52 5.48
C ASN A 289 -28.24 32.96 4.76
N PRO A 290 -29.15 32.26 5.46
CA PRO A 290 -30.35 31.67 4.85
C PRO A 290 -31.31 32.71 4.26
N ASP A 291 -31.33 33.93 4.80
CA ASP A 291 -32.19 35.02 4.33
C ASP A 291 -31.66 35.70 3.05
N PHE A 292 -30.38 35.51 2.73
CA PHE A 292 -29.71 36.15 1.58
C PHE A 292 -28.93 35.17 0.70
N THR A 293 -29.35 33.90 0.64
CA THR A 293 -28.67 32.83 -0.11
C THR A 293 -28.37 33.18 -1.58
N GLN A 294 -29.27 33.91 -2.23
CA GLN A 294 -29.16 34.29 -3.65
C GLN A 294 -27.97 35.23 -3.94
N MET A 295 -27.40 35.87 -2.91
CA MET A 295 -26.24 36.76 -3.05
C MET A 295 -24.92 36.00 -3.17
N TRP A 296 -24.88 34.73 -2.75
CA TRP A 296 -23.67 33.89 -2.76
C TRP A 296 -23.49 33.16 -4.09
N SER A 297 -22.24 32.96 -4.48
CA SER A 297 -21.89 32.28 -5.73
C SER A 297 -22.42 30.85 -5.78
N THR A 298 -22.91 30.45 -6.95
CA THR A 298 -23.28 29.06 -7.23
C THR A 298 -22.08 28.22 -7.70
N ALA A 299 -20.95 28.86 -7.96
CA ALA A 299 -19.74 28.22 -8.49
C ALA A 299 -18.49 28.95 -8.00
N ALA A 300 -18.35 29.11 -6.68
CA ALA A 300 -17.14 29.62 -6.05
C ALA A 300 -15.95 28.74 -6.44
N ARG A 301 -14.88 29.37 -6.94
CA ARG A 301 -13.77 28.65 -7.57
C ARG A 301 -12.61 28.48 -6.62
N PHE A 302 -12.40 27.24 -6.16
CA PHE A 302 -11.26 26.86 -5.35
C PHE A 302 -10.19 26.18 -6.21
N GLU A 303 -8.99 26.73 -6.26
CA GLU A 303 -7.81 26.09 -6.88
C GLU A 303 -6.93 25.47 -5.80
N VAL A 304 -6.54 24.20 -5.97
CA VAL A 304 -5.60 23.51 -5.07
C VAL A 304 -4.30 23.22 -5.82
N SER A 305 -3.16 23.40 -5.17
CA SER A 305 -1.82 23.23 -5.75
C SER A 305 -0.81 22.64 -4.77
N ASP A 306 0.14 21.85 -5.30
CA ASP A 306 1.37 21.41 -4.63
C ASP A 306 2.48 22.43 -4.95
N GLY A 307 2.82 23.28 -3.99
CA GLY A 307 3.72 24.42 -4.20
C GLY A 307 3.27 25.32 -5.37
N PRO A 308 4.03 25.41 -6.48
CA PRO A 308 3.64 26.16 -7.67
C PRO A 308 2.75 25.36 -8.66
N THR A 309 2.60 24.05 -8.47
CA THR A 309 1.95 23.16 -9.44
C THR A 309 0.45 23.05 -9.15
N ALA A 310 -0.38 23.51 -10.10
CA ALA A 310 -1.83 23.36 -9.99
C ALA A 310 -2.26 21.88 -10.07
N LEU A 311 -3.13 21.46 -9.15
CA LEU A 311 -3.66 20.09 -9.09
C LEU A 311 -5.13 20.04 -9.54
N THR A 312 -5.95 20.98 -9.08
CA THR A 312 -7.37 21.01 -9.46
C THR A 312 -7.97 22.41 -9.39
N THR A 313 -9.18 22.51 -9.96
CA THR A 313 -10.15 23.56 -9.71
C THR A 313 -11.47 22.91 -9.29
N ALA A 314 -11.93 23.15 -8.07
CA ALA A 314 -13.25 22.78 -7.58
C ALA A 314 -14.21 23.97 -7.71
N LEU A 315 -15.44 23.71 -8.20
CA LEU A 315 -16.52 24.69 -8.23
C LEU A 315 -17.53 24.31 -7.14
N VAL A 316 -17.73 25.21 -6.18
CA VAL A 316 -18.54 24.96 -5.00
C VAL A 316 -19.74 25.90 -4.97
N ASN A 317 -20.92 25.36 -4.67
CA ASN A 317 -22.12 26.17 -4.49
C ASN A 317 -22.19 26.66 -3.03
N THR A 318 -21.77 27.90 -2.79
CA THR A 318 -21.73 28.48 -1.43
C THR A 318 -23.09 29.03 -0.96
N GLN A 319 -24.15 28.82 -1.74
CA GLN A 319 -25.54 29.00 -1.29
C GLN A 319 -26.02 27.85 -0.40
N LEU A 320 -25.30 26.73 -0.41
CA LEU A 320 -25.58 25.56 0.41
C LEU A 320 -24.62 25.56 1.60
N LEU A 321 -25.09 25.01 2.73
CA LEU A 321 -24.22 24.77 3.88
C LEU A 321 -23.23 23.64 3.55
N PRO A 322 -22.00 23.68 4.08
CA PRO A 322 -21.10 22.53 4.06
C PRO A 322 -21.72 21.34 4.80
N ILE A 323 -21.65 20.12 4.24
CA ILE A 323 -22.32 18.94 4.81
C ILE A 323 -21.51 17.64 4.82
N ASP A 324 -20.26 17.65 4.35
CA ASP A 324 -19.50 16.41 4.18
C ASP A 324 -18.90 15.86 5.48
N LEU A 325 -18.51 16.73 6.42
CA LEU A 325 -17.97 16.32 7.72
C LEU A 325 -18.12 17.41 8.78
N ASP A 326 -18.18 17.02 10.04
CA ASP A 326 -18.10 17.92 11.20
C ASP A 326 -16.77 17.70 11.92
N ASP A 327 -15.96 18.76 12.05
CA ASP A 327 -14.67 18.71 12.75
C ASP A 327 -14.29 20.08 13.33
N ALA A 328 -13.60 20.06 14.47
CA ALA A 328 -13.12 21.25 15.18
C ALA A 328 -14.17 22.36 15.39
N GLY A 329 -15.45 21.99 15.51
CA GLY A 329 -16.58 22.92 15.74
C GLY A 329 -17.18 23.55 14.47
N SER A 330 -16.83 23.07 13.28
CA SER A 330 -17.37 23.54 12.00
C SER A 330 -17.82 22.37 11.12
N SER A 331 -18.78 22.62 10.24
CA SER A 331 -19.11 21.71 9.14
C SER A 331 -18.26 22.06 7.92
N TRP A 332 -17.79 21.06 7.19
CA TRP A 332 -16.88 21.25 6.05
C TRP A 332 -17.38 20.53 4.80
N GLU A 333 -17.03 21.10 3.65
CA GLU A 333 -17.24 20.52 2.32
C GLU A 333 -15.89 20.07 1.77
N ASN A 334 -15.82 18.87 1.21
CA ASN A 334 -14.60 18.34 0.63
C ASN A 334 -14.36 18.91 -0.76
N LEU A 335 -13.21 19.56 -0.94
CA LEU A 335 -12.72 20.00 -2.24
C LEU A 335 -12.03 18.89 -3.02
N GLY A 336 -11.57 17.84 -2.31
CA GLY A 336 -10.99 16.64 -2.90
C GLY A 336 -9.89 16.01 -2.04
N GLN A 337 -9.26 14.98 -2.60
CA GLN A 337 -8.06 14.34 -2.05
C GLN A 337 -6.92 14.47 -3.06
N PHE A 338 -5.74 14.83 -2.57
CA PHE A 338 -4.61 15.23 -3.41
C PHE A 338 -3.31 14.61 -2.91
N ASP A 339 -2.51 14.08 -3.84
CA ASP A 339 -1.15 13.64 -3.55
C ASP A 339 -0.23 14.86 -3.58
N ILE A 340 0.41 15.13 -2.44
CA ILE A 340 1.32 16.25 -2.26
C ILE A 340 2.72 15.67 -2.09
N THR A 341 3.60 16.01 -3.03
CA THR A 341 4.98 15.54 -3.07
C THR A 341 5.91 16.49 -2.31
N GLY A 342 5.57 17.78 -2.26
CA GLY A 342 6.28 18.79 -1.50
C GLY A 342 5.87 18.86 -0.03
N SER A 343 6.32 19.93 0.62
CA SER A 343 5.92 20.31 1.99
C SER A 343 4.97 21.51 2.02
N THR A 344 4.45 21.93 0.87
CA THR A 344 3.58 23.11 0.79
C THR A 344 2.35 22.80 -0.05
N LEU A 345 1.17 22.98 0.54
CA LEU A 345 -0.10 22.95 -0.18
C LEU A 345 -0.70 24.35 -0.17
N ARG A 346 -1.16 24.82 -1.33
CA ARG A 346 -1.84 26.11 -1.45
C ARG A 346 -3.25 25.93 -1.99
N VAL A 347 -4.21 26.53 -1.30
CA VAL A 347 -5.60 26.68 -1.76
C VAL A 347 -5.85 28.15 -2.06
N ARG A 348 -6.47 28.44 -3.21
CA ARG A 348 -6.88 29.79 -3.59
C ARG A 348 -8.37 29.81 -3.87
N LEU A 349 -9.09 30.75 -3.27
CA LEU A 349 -10.45 31.11 -3.66
C LEU A 349 -10.38 32.34 -4.55
N LEU A 350 -10.89 32.22 -5.76
CA LEU A 350 -10.97 33.31 -6.72
C LEU A 350 -12.36 33.94 -6.67
N SER A 351 -12.45 35.21 -7.06
CA SER A 351 -13.74 35.88 -7.24
C SER A 351 -14.66 35.10 -8.19
N ALA A 352 -15.97 35.23 -7.94
CA ALA A 352 -16.97 34.46 -8.65
C ALA A 352 -17.07 34.86 -10.13
N LEU A 353 -17.39 33.88 -10.98
CA LEU A 353 -17.68 34.10 -12.40
C LEU A 353 -19.16 34.42 -12.67
N ASP A 354 -20.01 34.46 -11.63
CA ASP A 354 -21.47 34.59 -11.73
C ASP A 354 -22.03 35.91 -11.15
N ASP A 355 -21.19 36.96 -11.05
CA ASP A 355 -21.53 38.28 -10.52
C ASP A 355 -22.15 38.25 -9.10
N ARG A 356 -21.58 37.40 -8.23
CA ARG A 356 -22.04 37.17 -6.84
C ARG A 356 -20.88 37.17 -5.85
N TYR A 357 -21.19 37.20 -4.56
CA TYR A 357 -20.18 37.18 -3.51
C TYR A 357 -19.54 35.80 -3.34
N VAL A 358 -18.23 35.81 -3.09
CA VAL A 358 -17.48 34.67 -2.55
C VAL A 358 -17.07 34.96 -1.11
N ILE A 359 -16.94 33.91 -0.32
CA ILE A 359 -16.64 33.98 1.11
C ILE A 359 -15.39 33.16 1.37
N ALA A 360 -14.37 33.83 1.90
CA ALA A 360 -13.21 33.19 2.49
C ALA A 360 -13.41 33.13 4.00
N ASP A 361 -13.29 31.94 4.55
CA ASP A 361 -13.44 31.64 5.97
C ASP A 361 -12.26 30.71 6.34
N ALA A 362 -12.45 29.40 6.44
CA ALA A 362 -11.35 28.49 6.76
C ALA A 362 -11.16 27.34 5.76
N ILE A 363 -9.90 26.89 5.68
CA ILE A 363 -9.51 25.66 4.98
C ILE A 363 -8.96 24.66 5.99
N ARG A 364 -9.38 23.40 5.84
CA ARG A 364 -8.90 22.25 6.59
C ARG A 364 -8.12 21.31 5.67
N VAL A 365 -6.97 20.85 6.13
CA VAL A 365 -6.10 19.91 5.43
C VAL A 365 -5.76 18.75 6.37
N GLU A 366 -6.12 17.53 5.97
CA GLU A 366 -5.88 16.32 6.75
C GLU A 366 -4.99 15.35 5.96
N LYS A 367 -3.90 14.87 6.55
CA LYS A 367 -3.14 13.77 5.95
C LYS A 367 -3.93 12.48 6.11
N ILE A 368 -4.25 11.80 5.02
CA ILE A 368 -5.07 10.58 5.04
C ILE A 368 -4.29 9.33 4.59
N ALA A 369 -3.16 9.51 3.92
CA ALA A 369 -2.22 8.42 3.63
C ALA A 369 -0.79 8.96 3.48
N ASN A 370 0.20 8.12 3.69
CA ASN A 370 1.56 8.40 3.23
C ASN A 370 1.65 8.14 1.73
N LEU A 371 2.50 8.88 1.01
CA LEU A 371 2.90 8.49 -0.33
C LEU A 371 4.04 7.48 -0.23
N SER A 372 4.19 6.62 -1.24
CA SER A 372 5.31 5.69 -1.27
C SER A 372 6.65 6.45 -1.39
N PRO A 373 7.62 6.25 -0.47
CA PRO A 373 8.82 7.07 -0.38
C PRO A 373 9.92 6.71 -1.41
N ALA A 374 9.78 5.59 -2.13
CA ALA A 374 10.65 5.24 -3.26
C ALA A 374 9.97 5.58 -4.59
N GLY A 375 10.71 5.52 -5.72
CA GLY A 375 10.07 5.49 -7.04
C GLY A 375 9.19 4.23 -7.13
N GLU A 376 7.92 4.37 -6.75
CA GLU A 376 6.98 3.27 -6.63
C GLU A 376 6.46 2.92 -8.01
N ILE A 377 6.82 1.73 -8.47
CA ILE A 377 6.40 1.25 -9.78
C ILE A 377 5.02 0.60 -9.69
N HIS A 378 4.04 1.22 -10.34
CA HIS A 378 2.78 0.56 -10.63
C HIS A 378 2.72 0.16 -12.09
N VAL A 379 2.33 -1.08 -12.38
CA VAL A 379 2.15 -1.59 -13.74
C VAL A 379 0.71 -2.06 -13.89
N THR A 380 -0.04 -1.49 -14.83
CA THR A 380 -1.42 -1.87 -15.12
C THR A 380 -1.57 -2.27 -16.58
N MET A 381 -2.48 -3.20 -16.90
CA MET A 381 -2.77 -3.61 -18.27
C MET A 381 -4.12 -3.04 -18.74
N ALA A 382 -4.16 -2.47 -19.94
CA ALA A 382 -5.40 -1.97 -20.52
C ALA A 382 -6.43 -3.10 -20.76
N GLY A 383 -7.64 -2.94 -20.20
CA GLY A 383 -8.76 -3.87 -20.39
C GLY A 383 -9.01 -4.83 -19.22
N GLU A 384 -8.07 -4.96 -18.28
CA GLU A 384 -8.34 -5.43 -16.92
C GLU A 384 -8.66 -4.21 -16.04
N SER A 385 -9.44 -4.36 -14.97
CA SER A 385 -10.06 -3.28 -14.17
C SER A 385 -9.08 -2.34 -13.41
N GLY A 386 -7.95 -1.94 -14.00
CA GLY A 386 -6.97 -1.04 -13.38
C GLY A 386 -6.21 -1.65 -12.22
N VAL A 387 -6.23 -2.98 -12.07
CA VAL A 387 -5.52 -3.68 -11.00
C VAL A 387 -4.02 -3.60 -11.23
N ASN A 388 -3.28 -3.17 -10.21
CA ASN A 388 -1.82 -3.13 -10.25
C ASN A 388 -1.25 -4.56 -10.28
N LEU A 389 -0.30 -4.81 -11.17
CA LEU A 389 0.52 -6.01 -11.15
C LEU A 389 1.56 -5.82 -10.04
N PRO A 390 1.54 -6.66 -8.98
CA PRO A 390 2.46 -6.52 -7.87
C PRO A 390 3.91 -6.74 -8.30
N ASP A 391 4.84 -6.12 -7.58
CA ASP A 391 6.27 -6.42 -7.72
C ASP A 391 6.58 -7.89 -7.39
N GLY A 392 7.58 -8.45 -8.06
CA GLY A 392 7.96 -9.86 -7.96
C GLY A 392 7.06 -10.82 -8.74
N ALA A 393 5.73 -10.73 -8.59
CA ALA A 393 4.79 -11.61 -9.29
C ALA A 393 3.38 -11.02 -9.47
N GLY A 394 2.91 -11.04 -10.72
CA GLY A 394 1.53 -10.70 -11.11
C GLY A 394 1.08 -11.52 -12.32
N ILE A 395 -0.24 -11.59 -12.56
CA ILE A 395 -0.83 -12.20 -13.76
C ILE A 395 -1.55 -11.12 -14.54
N ALA A 396 -1.34 -11.09 -15.85
CA ALA A 396 -2.14 -10.33 -16.80
C ALA A 396 -2.63 -11.27 -17.91
N SER A 397 -3.95 -11.27 -18.19
CA SER A 397 -4.57 -12.13 -19.18
C SER A 397 -4.57 -11.50 -20.58
N PHE A 398 -3.97 -12.19 -21.55
CA PHE A 398 -4.07 -11.80 -22.96
C PHE A 398 -5.40 -12.23 -23.59
N GLY A 399 -6.24 -12.97 -22.87
CA GLY A 399 -7.52 -13.47 -23.36
C GLY A 399 -7.37 -14.64 -24.34
N THR A 400 -8.29 -14.74 -25.30
CA THR A 400 -8.27 -15.78 -26.34
C THR A 400 -8.07 -15.15 -27.71
N THR A 401 -7.50 -15.92 -28.63
CA THR A 401 -7.28 -15.48 -30.02
C THR A 401 -7.39 -16.65 -30.98
N ASP A 402 -7.63 -16.33 -32.25
CA ASP A 402 -7.67 -17.30 -33.34
C ASP A 402 -6.24 -17.65 -33.81
N PHE A 403 -6.10 -18.80 -34.46
CA PHE A 403 -4.83 -19.22 -35.03
C PHE A 403 -4.31 -18.19 -36.04
N ASN A 404 -3.03 -17.81 -35.90
CA ASN A 404 -2.33 -16.75 -36.63
C ASN A 404 -2.83 -15.30 -36.38
N GLU A 405 -3.70 -15.07 -35.39
CA GLU A 405 -4.08 -13.73 -34.97
C GLU A 405 -3.34 -13.38 -33.67
N PRO A 406 -2.30 -12.53 -33.70
CA PRO A 406 -1.60 -12.12 -32.48
C PRO A 406 -2.45 -11.16 -31.64
N VAL A 407 -2.26 -11.19 -30.32
CA VAL A 407 -2.94 -10.27 -29.39
C VAL A 407 -1.92 -9.35 -28.76
N GLN A 408 -2.16 -8.05 -28.87
CA GLN A 408 -1.37 -7.04 -28.18
C GLN A 408 -2.07 -6.53 -26.92
N ARG A 409 -1.27 -6.28 -25.89
CA ARG A 409 -1.69 -5.65 -24.65
C ARG A 409 -0.73 -4.51 -24.31
N THR A 410 -1.33 -3.37 -23.98
CA THR A 410 -0.60 -2.19 -23.51
C THR A 410 -0.51 -2.23 -22.01
N PHE A 411 0.71 -2.14 -21.50
CA PHE A 411 1.02 -2.01 -20.09
C PHE A 411 1.41 -0.57 -19.81
N THR A 412 0.82 0.02 -18.79
CA THR A 412 1.14 1.37 -18.30
C THR A 412 1.99 1.23 -17.06
N ILE A 413 3.21 1.75 -17.12
CA ILE A 413 4.09 1.91 -15.96
C ILE A 413 3.86 3.33 -15.45
N SER A 414 3.46 3.48 -14.19
CA SER A 414 3.35 4.78 -13.53
C SER A 414 4.21 4.83 -12.29
N ASN A 415 4.87 5.97 -12.07
CA ASN A 415 5.53 6.25 -10.82
C ASN A 415 4.51 6.83 -9.82
N GLN A 416 4.11 6.02 -8.84
CA GLN A 416 3.25 6.45 -7.72
C GLN A 416 4.06 6.88 -6.50
N GLY A 417 5.38 6.92 -6.66
CA GLY A 417 6.34 7.31 -5.65
C GLY A 417 6.50 8.81 -5.54
N THR A 418 7.26 9.22 -4.54
CA THR A 418 7.65 10.62 -4.33
C THR A 418 9.03 10.98 -4.87
N ALA A 419 9.77 10.00 -5.42
CA ALA A 419 11.06 10.19 -6.06
C ALA A 419 11.04 9.70 -7.51
N ASP A 420 11.99 10.16 -8.34
CA ASP A 420 12.12 9.70 -9.73
C ASP A 420 12.30 8.17 -9.80
N LEU A 421 11.39 7.49 -10.51
CA LEU A 421 11.49 6.07 -10.80
C LEU A 421 12.38 5.89 -12.04
N THR A 422 13.53 5.25 -11.86
CA THR A 422 14.43 4.91 -12.96
C THR A 422 14.12 3.50 -13.48
N LEU A 423 13.76 3.39 -14.76
CA LEU A 423 13.48 2.12 -15.43
C LEU A 423 14.75 1.59 -16.10
N THR A 424 15.06 0.32 -15.82
CA THR A 424 16.11 -0.40 -16.57
C THR A 424 15.51 -0.95 -17.85
N LEU A 425 16.07 -0.56 -19.00
CA LEU A 425 15.63 -1.00 -20.32
C LEU A 425 16.69 -1.92 -20.98
N PRO A 426 16.27 -2.81 -21.89
CA PRO A 426 14.89 -3.05 -22.34
C PRO A 426 14.06 -3.81 -21.30
N VAL A 427 12.74 -3.62 -21.31
CA VAL A 427 11.81 -4.58 -20.72
C VAL A 427 12.02 -5.92 -21.43
N THR A 428 12.34 -6.95 -20.66
CA THR A 428 12.56 -8.30 -21.16
C THR A 428 11.38 -9.19 -20.84
N VAL A 429 11.15 -10.19 -21.69
CA VAL A 429 10.14 -11.23 -21.47
C VAL A 429 10.78 -12.59 -21.71
N THR A 430 10.37 -13.57 -20.90
CA THR A 430 10.73 -14.98 -21.07
C THR A 430 9.50 -15.75 -21.58
N GLY A 431 9.71 -16.67 -22.52
CA GLY A 431 8.63 -17.44 -23.16
C GLY A 431 8.60 -17.26 -24.67
N ALA A 432 8.50 -18.37 -25.41
CA ALA A 432 8.67 -18.38 -26.87
C ALA A 432 7.52 -17.70 -27.65
N VAL A 433 6.37 -17.51 -27.01
CA VAL A 433 5.15 -16.95 -27.63
C VAL A 433 4.95 -15.46 -27.33
N PHE A 434 5.73 -14.87 -26.43
CA PHE A 434 5.59 -13.47 -26.06
C PHE A 434 6.75 -12.63 -26.57
N THR A 435 6.46 -11.43 -27.06
CA THR A 435 7.48 -10.45 -27.44
C THR A 435 7.08 -9.06 -26.96
N VAL A 436 8.07 -8.26 -26.54
CA VAL A 436 7.87 -6.82 -26.31
C VAL A 436 8.03 -6.11 -27.66
N VAL A 437 6.93 -5.63 -28.23
CA VAL A 437 6.90 -4.99 -29.55
C VAL A 437 7.14 -3.48 -29.48
N THR A 438 6.83 -2.86 -28.33
CA THR A 438 7.12 -1.44 -28.06
C THR A 438 7.71 -1.31 -26.67
N GLN A 439 8.89 -0.69 -26.56
CA GLN A 439 9.56 -0.40 -25.28
C GLN A 439 9.06 0.93 -24.68
N PRO A 440 9.20 1.13 -23.34
CA PRO A 440 8.97 2.42 -22.70
C PRO A 440 9.75 3.56 -23.39
N ALA A 441 9.06 4.67 -23.63
CA ALA A 441 9.66 5.86 -24.23
C ALA A 441 10.52 6.65 -23.23
N LEU A 442 10.32 6.42 -21.93
CA LEU A 442 11.01 7.09 -20.83
C LEU A 442 11.76 6.07 -19.99
N THR A 443 13.00 6.38 -19.63
CA THR A 443 13.82 5.62 -18.68
C THR A 443 13.77 6.20 -17.27
N MET A 444 13.16 7.36 -17.11
CA MET A 444 13.01 8.07 -15.84
C MET A 444 11.61 8.67 -15.80
N LEU A 445 10.86 8.35 -14.75
CA LEU A 445 9.51 8.83 -14.52
C LEU A 445 9.53 9.70 -13.27
N ALA A 446 9.21 10.99 -13.40
CA ALA A 446 8.95 11.83 -12.25
C ALA A 446 7.72 11.32 -11.47
N PRO A 447 7.55 11.69 -10.19
CA PRO A 447 6.33 11.41 -9.42
C PRO A 447 5.06 11.73 -10.21
N GLY A 448 4.12 10.79 -10.26
CA GLY A 448 2.85 10.91 -11.00
C GLY A 448 2.96 10.74 -12.53
N GLN A 449 4.18 10.62 -13.08
CA GLN A 449 4.38 10.41 -14.50
C GLN A 449 4.18 8.93 -14.87
N SER A 450 3.77 8.68 -16.11
CA SER A 450 3.65 7.34 -16.68
C SER A 450 4.32 7.20 -18.03
N THR A 451 4.62 5.96 -18.39
CA THR A 451 5.04 5.53 -19.73
C THR A 451 4.38 4.19 -20.05
N THR A 452 4.48 3.72 -21.29
CA THR A 452 3.83 2.48 -21.71
C THR A 452 4.79 1.58 -22.46
N PHE A 453 4.55 0.28 -22.38
CA PHE A 453 5.14 -0.72 -23.27
C PHE A 453 4.03 -1.62 -23.82
N VAL A 454 4.29 -2.22 -24.97
CA VAL A 454 3.33 -3.12 -25.62
C VAL A 454 3.95 -4.50 -25.72
N MET A 455 3.23 -5.48 -25.20
CA MET A 455 3.55 -6.89 -25.38
C MET A 455 2.60 -7.51 -26.39
N GLU A 456 3.12 -8.45 -27.16
CA GLU A 456 2.38 -9.28 -28.10
C GLU A 456 2.48 -10.74 -27.69
N MET A 457 1.33 -11.42 -27.70
CA MET A 457 1.22 -12.87 -27.67
C MET A 457 1.01 -13.39 -29.09
N SER A 458 1.85 -14.31 -29.54
CA SER A 458 1.78 -14.94 -30.84
C SER A 458 0.60 -15.93 -30.93
N GLY A 459 -0.24 -15.79 -31.95
CA GLY A 459 -1.28 -16.76 -32.31
C GLY A 459 -0.75 -17.96 -33.13
N ALA A 460 0.57 -18.09 -33.32
CA ALA A 460 1.16 -19.07 -34.25
C ALA A 460 1.18 -20.52 -33.72
N THR A 461 0.76 -20.75 -32.47
CA THR A 461 0.70 -22.09 -31.85
C THR A 461 -0.65 -22.29 -31.18
N THR A 462 -1.25 -23.47 -31.34
CA THR A 462 -2.54 -23.81 -30.72
C THR A 462 -2.34 -24.39 -29.31
N GLY A 463 -3.04 -23.85 -28.31
CA GLY A 463 -3.04 -24.34 -26.93
C GLY A 463 -3.27 -23.23 -25.90
N ALA A 464 -3.49 -23.59 -24.64
CA ALA A 464 -3.39 -22.65 -23.52
C ALA A 464 -1.91 -22.46 -23.16
N GLN A 465 -1.47 -21.22 -22.98
CA GLN A 465 -0.08 -20.83 -22.69
C GLN A 465 -0.03 -20.08 -21.36
#